data_AF-A0A8B6DXA7-F1
#
_entry.id   AF-A0A8B6DXA7-F1
#
_cell.length_a   1.000
_cell.length_b   1.000
_cell.length_c   1.000
_cell.angle_alpha   90.00
_cell.angle_beta   90.00
_cell.angle_gamma   90.00
#
_symmetry.space_group_name_H-M   'P 1'
#
loop_
_entity.id
_entity.type
_entity.pdbx_description
1 polymer ?
#
loop_
_entity_poly.entity_id
_entity_poly.type
_entity_poly.pdbx_seq_one_letter_code
_entity_poly.pdbx_strand_id
1 'polypeptide(L)'
;MSKTATPKTGTTPTSINNKSCAQCEETFKKNQKCMNCNICRYWFCIECSHVSAKLYELLKTESTPNLPFNCDGCVRVLPKLNELGLHIERQRVLFEELDTKLKVVESSMDVKIDQRVERAFESWVLI
;
A
#
# COMPACT_ATOMS: atom_id res chain seq x y z
N MET A 1 35.40 15.87 11.51
CA MET A 1 35.53 14.74 10.54
C MET A 1 34.14 14.15 10.36
N SER A 2 33.41 14.63 9.36
CA SER A 2 32.01 14.25 9.12
C SER A 2 31.98 13.12 8.09
N LYS A 3 31.51 11.92 8.48
CA LYS A 3 31.35 10.79 7.56
C LYS A 3 29.95 10.86 6.95
N THR A 4 29.89 11.20 5.67
CA THR A 4 28.69 11.18 4.83
C THR A 4 28.36 9.71 4.51
N ALA A 5 27.23 9.20 5.01
CA ALA A 5 26.75 7.86 4.68
C ALA A 5 25.91 7.92 3.40
N THR A 6 26.39 7.27 2.33
CA THR A 6 25.64 7.07 1.09
C THR A 6 24.56 6.00 1.27
N PRO A 7 23.32 6.19 0.77
CA PRO A 7 22.28 5.18 0.83
C PRO A 7 22.58 4.07 -0.19
N LYS A 8 22.85 2.84 0.29
CA LYS A 8 22.98 1.67 -0.59
C LYS A 8 21.59 1.11 -0.89
N THR A 9 21.26 1.12 -2.16
CA THR A 9 20.08 0.47 -2.75
C THR A 9 20.26 -1.04 -2.81
N GLY A 10 19.24 -1.77 -2.34
CA GLY A 10 18.89 -3.09 -2.87
C GLY A 10 19.61 -4.28 -2.26
N THR A 11 19.08 -4.79 -1.15
CA THR A 11 19.25 -6.19 -0.76
C THR A 11 17.93 -6.72 -0.23
N THR A 12 17.54 -7.85 -0.77
CA THR A 12 16.32 -8.62 -0.49
C THR A 12 16.18 -8.89 1.01
N PRO A 13 14.99 -8.74 1.60
CA PRO A 13 14.81 -8.91 3.03
C PRO A 13 14.70 -10.38 3.41
N THR A 14 15.84 -11.06 3.49
CA THR A 14 15.91 -12.40 4.05
C THR A 14 16.32 -12.27 5.52
N SER A 15 15.39 -12.63 6.40
CA SER A 15 15.51 -12.66 7.88
C SER A 15 15.27 -11.33 8.59
N ILE A 16 14.15 -11.26 9.32
CA ILE A 16 13.85 -10.24 10.33
C ILE A 16 14.78 -10.49 11.52
N ASN A 17 16.06 -10.19 11.36
CA ASN A 17 17.03 -10.33 12.43
C ASN A 17 16.96 -9.06 13.28
N ASN A 18 16.21 -9.11 14.39
CA ASN A 18 16.05 -7.99 15.34
C ASN A 18 17.36 -7.61 16.08
N LYS A 19 18.49 -8.12 15.63
CA LYS A 19 19.80 -7.99 16.28
C LYS A 19 20.68 -6.94 15.65
N SER A 20 20.32 -6.36 14.50
CA SER A 20 21.12 -5.31 13.83
C SER A 20 20.26 -4.19 13.24
N CYS A 21 20.90 -3.05 13.00
CA CYS A 21 20.29 -1.90 12.34
C CYS A 21 20.13 -2.17 10.83
N ALA A 22 18.94 -1.96 10.28
CA ALA A 22 18.69 -2.19 8.85
C ALA A 22 19.33 -1.16 7.91
N GLN A 23 19.88 -0.06 8.43
CA GLN A 23 20.54 0.98 7.63
C GLN A 23 22.07 0.90 7.67
N CYS A 24 22.66 0.72 8.85
CA CYS A 24 24.12 0.64 9.01
C CYS A 24 24.64 -0.79 9.24
N GLU A 25 23.74 -1.78 9.35
CA GLU A 25 24.03 -3.21 9.57
C GLU A 25 24.77 -3.52 10.89
N GLU A 26 25.01 -2.52 11.73
CA GLU A 26 25.65 -2.73 13.04
C GLU A 26 24.75 -3.53 13.98
N THR A 27 25.34 -4.53 14.64
CA THR A 27 24.67 -5.34 15.66
C THR A 27 24.39 -4.50 16.90
N PHE A 28 23.17 -4.59 17.43
CA PHE A 28 22.78 -3.88 18.63
C PHE A 28 23.54 -4.38 19.86
N LYS A 29 24.16 -3.44 20.57
CA LYS A 29 24.76 -3.69 21.89
C LYS A 29 23.66 -3.76 22.96
N LYS A 30 23.98 -4.40 24.09
CA LYS A 30 23.10 -4.41 25.27
C LYS A 30 22.77 -2.97 25.67
N ASN A 31 21.49 -2.62 25.70
CA ASN A 31 20.95 -1.28 25.98
C ASN A 31 21.16 -0.21 24.88
N GLN A 32 21.52 -0.59 23.65
CA GLN A 32 21.53 0.37 22.55
C GLN A 32 20.11 0.85 22.25
N LYS A 33 19.97 2.16 22.01
CA LYS A 33 18.69 2.79 21.67
C LYS A 33 18.36 2.48 20.22
N CYS A 34 17.17 1.95 19.96
CA CYS A 34 16.74 1.59 18.62
C CYS A 34 15.22 1.78 18.44
N MET A 35 14.82 2.09 17.21
CA MET A 35 13.44 2.31 16.79
C MET A 35 13.00 1.20 15.85
N ASN A 36 11.78 0.69 16.03
CA ASN A 36 11.17 -0.27 15.11
C ASN A 36 10.22 0.44 14.15
N CYS A 37 10.42 0.28 12.84
CA CYS A 37 9.56 0.90 11.83
C CYS A 37 8.19 0.21 11.79
N ASN A 38 7.10 0.97 11.88
CA ASN A 38 5.73 0.44 11.88
C ASN A 38 5.33 -0.22 10.55
N ILE A 39 5.96 0.15 9.44
CA ILE A 39 5.64 -0.34 8.10
C ILE A 39 6.48 -1.58 7.75
N CYS A 40 7.82 -1.45 7.72
CA CYS A 40 8.70 -2.55 7.32
C CYS A 40 9.14 -3.46 8.49
N ARG A 41 8.81 -3.11 9.74
CA ARG A 41 9.14 -3.86 10.96
C ARG A 41 10.63 -4.06 11.22
N TYR A 42 11.50 -3.36 10.50
CA TYR A 42 12.93 -3.35 10.79
C TYR A 42 13.31 -2.41 11.91
N TRP A 43 14.42 -2.75 12.56
CA TRP A 43 15.02 -1.97 13.62
C TRP A 43 16.10 -1.05 13.07
N PHE A 44 16.13 0.18 13.57
CA PHE A 44 17.07 1.22 13.22
C PHE A 44 17.70 1.76 14.50
N CYS A 45 19.02 1.95 14.55
CA CYS A 45 19.61 2.70 15.65
C CYS A 45 19.15 4.16 15.61
N ILE A 46 19.17 4.85 16.76
CA ILE A 46 18.66 6.23 16.85
C ILE A 46 19.40 7.21 15.92
N GLU A 47 20.68 6.93 15.62
CA GLU A 47 21.49 7.71 14.69
C GLU A 47 20.98 7.57 13.24
N CYS A 48 20.71 6.34 12.80
CA CYS A 48 20.18 6.06 11.47
C CYS A 48 18.69 6.39 11.33
N SER A 49 17.94 6.38 12.44
CA SER A 49 16.53 6.77 12.45
C SER A 49 16.34 8.28 12.56
N HIS A 50 17.43 9.06 12.67
CA HIS A 50 17.40 10.51 12.88
C HIS A 50 16.56 10.93 14.11
N VAL A 51 16.45 10.06 15.12
CA VAL A 51 15.73 10.34 16.37
C VAL A 51 16.72 10.85 17.41
N SER A 52 16.47 12.04 17.95
CA SER A 52 17.34 12.56 19.01
C SER A 52 17.27 11.70 20.27
N ALA A 53 18.36 11.60 21.02
CA ALA A 53 18.38 10.84 22.27
C ALA A 53 17.35 11.36 23.30
N LYS A 54 17.10 12.68 23.32
CA LYS A 54 16.07 13.30 24.16
C LYS A 54 14.66 12.87 23.73
N LEU A 55 14.39 12.91 22.43
CA LEU A 55 13.13 12.43 21.88
C LEU A 55 12.95 10.96 22.22
N TYR A 56 13.94 10.10 21.94
CA TYR A 56 13.89 8.68 22.29
C TYR A 56 13.53 8.43 23.76
N GLU A 57 14.14 9.15 24.71
CA GLU A 57 13.79 9.00 26.12
C GLU A 57 12.34 9.42 26.40
N LEU A 58 11.88 10.53 25.81
CA LEU A 58 10.47 10.95 25.92
C LEU A 58 9.53 9.86 25.37
N LEU A 59 9.85 9.31 24.21
CA LEU A 59 9.08 8.25 23.56
C LEU A 59 9.10 6.93 24.35
N LYS A 60 10.15 6.68 25.11
CA LYS A 60 10.29 5.52 25.99
C LYS A 60 9.52 5.70 27.30
N THR A 61 9.49 6.92 27.85
CA THR A 61 8.79 7.24 29.10
C THR A 61 7.29 7.41 28.92
N GLU A 62 6.88 7.97 27.78
CA GLU A 62 5.48 7.97 27.39
C GLU A 62 5.14 6.57 26.92
N SER A 63 4.66 5.74 27.84
CA SER A 63 4.22 4.37 27.58
C SER A 63 2.96 4.31 26.69
N THR A 64 2.97 5.04 25.58
CA THR A 64 2.00 4.89 24.49
C THR A 64 2.41 3.67 23.69
N PRO A 65 1.60 2.60 23.67
CA PRO A 65 2.00 1.32 23.08
C PRO A 65 2.21 1.38 21.55
N ASN A 66 1.96 2.51 20.90
CA ASN A 66 1.89 2.64 19.46
C ASN A 66 2.38 3.99 18.94
N LEU A 67 3.44 4.57 19.51
CA LEU A 67 4.02 5.73 18.85
C LEU A 67 4.55 5.31 17.46
N PRO A 68 4.00 5.86 16.36
CA PRO A 68 4.36 5.42 15.03
C PRO A 68 5.70 6.02 14.62
N PHE A 69 6.70 5.16 14.44
CA PHE A 69 7.94 5.50 13.76
C PHE A 69 7.95 4.88 12.37
N ASN A 70 8.20 5.68 11.34
CA ASN A 70 8.40 5.20 9.98
C ASN A 70 9.82 5.57 9.55
N CYS A 71 10.58 4.59 9.05
CA CYS A 71 11.89 4.89 8.48
C CYS A 71 11.75 5.72 7.21
N ASP A 72 12.79 6.46 6.84
CA ASP A 72 12.79 7.35 5.67
C ASP A 72 12.38 6.66 4.37
N GLY A 73 12.75 5.38 4.21
CA GLY A 73 12.34 4.58 3.07
C GLY A 73 10.81 4.41 3.01
N CYS A 74 10.19 4.06 4.13
CA CYS A 74 8.75 3.91 4.22
C CYS A 74 8.02 5.26 4.13
N VAL A 75 8.56 6.34 4.73
CA VAL A 75 7.98 7.70 4.62
C VAL A 75 7.92 8.14 3.16
N ARG A 76 8.97 7.89 2.37
CA ARG A 76 9.00 8.24 0.93
C ARG A 76 8.02 7.42 0.09
N VAL A 77 7.67 6.21 0.51
CA VAL A 77 6.77 5.31 -0.23
C VAL A 77 5.30 5.57 0.11
N LEU A 78 4.99 6.11 1.29
CA LEU A 78 3.62 6.40 1.72
C LEU A 78 2.80 7.24 0.72
N PRO A 79 3.30 8.36 0.18
CA PRO A 79 2.55 9.12 -0.83
C PRO A 79 2.21 8.29 -2.07
N LYS A 80 3.15 7.46 -2.54
CA LYS A 80 2.95 6.59 -3.71
C LYS A 80 1.92 5.49 -3.43
N LEU A 81 1.91 4.93 -2.23
CA LEU A 81 0.89 3.95 -1.83
C LEU A 81 -0.50 4.59 -1.75
N ASN A 82 -0.59 5.83 -1.25
CA ASN A 82 -1.84 6.58 -1.22
C ASN A 82 -2.34 6.89 -2.64
N GLU A 83 -1.46 7.35 -3.53
CA GLU A 83 -1.78 7.56 -4.94
C GLU A 83 -2.25 6.28 -5.64
N LEU A 84 -1.59 5.15 -5.34
CA LEU A 84 -1.98 3.84 -5.85
C LEU A 84 -3.37 3.44 -5.34
N GLY A 85 -3.67 3.66 -4.06
CA GLY A 85 -5.00 3.42 -3.49
C GLY A 85 -6.08 4.23 -4.21
N LEU A 86 -5.84 5.52 -4.45
CA LEU A 86 -6.75 6.39 -5.20
C LEU A 86 -6.88 5.96 -6.67
N HIS A 87 -5.83 5.40 -7.27
CA HIS A 87 -5.91 4.86 -8.61
C HIS A 87 -6.78 3.59 -8.67
N ILE A 88 -6.59 2.65 -7.74
CA ILE A 88 -7.38 1.42 -7.63
C ILE A 88 -8.86 1.76 -7.41
N GLU A 89 -9.16 2.72 -6.53
CA GLU A 89 -10.53 3.11 -6.26
C GLU A 89 -11.21 3.75 -7.47
N ARG A 90 -10.50 4.60 -8.23
CA ARG A 90 -11.01 5.12 -9.50
C ARG A 90 -11.26 4.02 -10.53
N GLN A 91 -10.37 3.05 -10.63
CA GLN A 91 -10.56 1.88 -11.50
C GLN A 91 -11.80 1.08 -11.08
N ARG A 92 -12.01 0.85 -9.78
CA ARG A 92 -13.19 0.15 -9.26
C ARG A 92 -14.49 0.82 -9.70
N VAL A 93 -14.59 2.15 -9.53
CA VAL A 93 -15.77 2.92 -9.95
C VAL A 93 -16.02 2.81 -11.46
N LEU A 94 -14.96 2.89 -12.28
CA LEU A 94 -15.09 2.74 -13.73
C LEU A 94 -15.55 1.33 -14.13
N PHE A 95 -15.08 0.29 -13.46
CA PHE A 95 -15.54 -1.08 -13.69
C PHE A 95 -17.01 -1.26 -13.34
N GLU A 96 -17.48 -0.69 -12.23
CA GLU A 96 -18.90 -0.71 -11.82
C GLU A 96 -19.80 0.04 -12.81
N GLU A 97 -19.34 1.18 -13.34
CA GLU A 97 -20.05 1.91 -14.39
C GLU A 97 -20.13 1.09 -15.68
N LEU A 98 -19.04 0.41 -16.06
CA LEU A 98 -18.99 -0.42 -17.25
C LEU A 98 -19.91 -1.65 -17.13
N ASP A 99 -19.93 -2.31 -15.97
CA ASP A 99 -20.84 -3.42 -15.67
C ASP A 99 -22.31 -3.01 -15.79
N THR A 100 -22.63 -1.82 -15.27
CA THR A 100 -23.98 -1.25 -15.39
C THR A 100 -24.36 -1.02 -16.86
N LYS A 101 -23.44 -0.44 -17.66
CA LYS A 101 -23.67 -0.23 -19.10
C LYS A 101 -23.84 -1.54 -19.85
N LEU A 102 -23.08 -2.57 -19.47
CA LEU A 102 -23.16 -3.90 -20.07
C LEU A 102 -24.55 -4.52 -19.86
N LYS A 103 -25.08 -4.47 -18.63
CA LYS A 103 -26.45 -4.93 -18.32
C LYS A 103 -27.55 -4.20 -19.11
N VAL A 104 -27.37 -2.90 -19.35
CA VAL A 104 -28.30 -2.11 -20.17
C VAL A 104 -28.27 -2.57 -21.62
N VAL A 105 -27.08 -2.86 -22.16
CA VAL A 105 -26.93 -3.38 -23.51
C VAL A 105 -27.54 -4.77 -23.64
N GLU A 106 -27.28 -5.68 -22.69
CA GLU A 106 -27.85 -7.03 -22.66
C GLU A 106 -29.38 -6.99 -22.68
N SER A 107 -30.00 -6.27 -21.75
CA SER A 107 -31.46 -6.14 -21.71
C SER A 107 -32.04 -5.49 -22.96
N SER A 108 -31.35 -4.50 -23.55
CA SER A 108 -31.79 -3.90 -24.82
C SER A 108 -31.73 -4.90 -25.98
N MET A 109 -30.75 -5.81 -25.97
CA MET A 109 -30.64 -6.85 -26.98
C MET A 109 -31.74 -7.90 -26.83
N ASP A 110 -32.03 -8.35 -25.61
CA ASP A 110 -33.09 -9.31 -25.34
C ASP A 110 -34.44 -8.81 -25.86
N VAL A 111 -34.81 -7.57 -25.54
CA VAL A 111 -36.04 -6.94 -26.03
C VAL A 111 -36.08 -6.89 -27.57
N LYS A 112 -34.95 -6.58 -28.23
CA LYS A 112 -34.89 -6.53 -29.70
C LYS A 112 -34.99 -7.91 -30.33
N ILE A 113 -34.51 -8.95 -29.66
CA ILE A 113 -34.63 -10.33 -30.11
C ILE A 113 -36.10 -10.75 -30.01
N ASP A 114 -36.75 -10.53 -28.86
CA ASP A 114 -38.17 -10.85 -28.65
C ASP A 114 -39.06 -10.17 -29.69
N GLN A 115 -38.87 -8.86 -29.92
CA GLN A 115 -39.60 -8.11 -30.95
C GLN A 115 -39.38 -8.62 -32.38
N ARG A 116 -38.23 -9.23 -32.68
CA ARG A 116 -37.98 -9.83 -34.00
C ARG A 116 -38.65 -11.19 -34.11
N VAL A 117 -38.64 -11.97 -33.04
CA VAL A 117 -39.31 -13.28 -32.98
C VAL A 117 -40.82 -13.12 -33.12
N GLU A 118 -41.44 -12.18 -32.39
CA GLU A 118 -42.87 -11.90 -32.48
C GLU A 118 -43.27 -11.47 -33.90
N ARG A 119 -42.56 -10.52 -34.50
CA ARG A 119 -42.82 -10.08 -35.88
C ARG A 119 -42.68 -11.20 -36.91
N ALA A 120 -41.70 -12.09 -36.73
CA ALA A 120 -41.53 -13.25 -37.60
C ALA A 120 -42.70 -14.23 -37.46
N PHE A 121 -43.17 -14.46 -36.23
CA PHE A 121 -44.31 -15.32 -35.94
C PHE A 121 -45.61 -14.76 -36.55
N GLU A 122 -45.90 -13.47 -36.35
CA GLU A 122 -47.07 -12.81 -36.95
C GLU A 122 -47.07 -12.87 -38.48
N SER A 123 -45.90 -12.69 -39.11
CA SER A 123 -45.77 -12.80 -40.56
C SER A 123 -46.04 -14.23 -41.08
N TRP A 124 -45.82 -15.25 -40.25
CA TRP A 124 -46.00 -16.66 -40.64
C TRP A 124 -47.45 -17.11 -40.52
N VAL A 125 -48.21 -16.56 -39.57
CA VAL A 125 -49.63 -16.86 -39.37
C VAL A 125 -50.52 -16.27 -40.48
N LEU A 126 -50.06 -15.24 -41.18
CA LEU A 126 -50.81 -14.56 -42.25
C LEU A 126 -50.61 -15.19 -43.65
N ILE A 127 -49.84 -16.28 -43.75
CA ILE A 127 -49.58 -17.05 -44.98
C ILE A 127 -50.34 -18.37 -44.92
#